data_AF-A0A843F2L3-F1
#
_entry.id   AF-A0A843F2L3-F1
#
_cell.length_a   1.000
_cell.length_b   1.000
_cell.length_c   1.000
_cell.angle_alpha   90.00
_cell.angle_beta   90.00
_cell.angle_gamma   90.00
#
_symmetry.space_group_name_H-M   'P 1'
#
loop_
_entity.id
_entity.type
_entity.pdbx_description
1 polymer ?
#
loop_
_entity_poly.entity_id
_entity_poly.type
_entity_poly.pdbx_seq_one_letter_code
_entity_poly.pdbx_strand_id
1 'polypeptide(L)'
;FDSITIENEVNVMLLFPYLDYTQGLSFLLVANGLIEDNTITFYERPNFDTFQILKKDNLNDKEVFYLNELLINNDFDLEFYAKYAINQTENYRNDAEVEMLRAFSEIDSCRNEDFPDDFLAFFFKEGLNPEGMWVRGKELKKDHILAELLNQPSQDFGINAGDMVKVVVYEDDLGEISCIAELR
;
A
#
# COMPACT_ATOMS: atom_id res chain seq x y z
N PHE A 1 -22.53 -5.27 -31.58
CA PHE A 1 -22.21 -5.10 -30.15
C PHE A 1 -23.52 -5.20 -29.44
N ASP A 2 -23.77 -6.34 -28.77
CA ASP A 2 -24.94 -6.46 -27.92
C ASP A 2 -24.81 -5.46 -26.79
N SER A 3 -25.88 -4.70 -26.56
CA SER A 3 -25.96 -3.74 -25.47
C SER A 3 -25.81 -4.48 -24.14
N ILE A 4 -24.78 -4.13 -23.37
CA ILE A 4 -24.70 -4.54 -21.96
C ILE A 4 -25.77 -3.73 -21.22
N THR A 5 -26.91 -4.35 -20.98
CA THR A 5 -27.94 -3.81 -20.09
C THR A 5 -27.47 -4.08 -18.65
N ILE A 6 -27.17 -3.04 -17.89
CA ILE A 6 -26.96 -3.17 -16.44
C ILE A 6 -28.37 -3.20 -15.83
N GLU A 7 -28.95 -4.40 -15.70
CA GLU A 7 -30.31 -4.59 -15.16
C GLU A 7 -30.38 -4.41 -13.64
N ASN A 8 -29.24 -4.38 -12.95
CA ASN A 8 -29.17 -4.32 -11.49
C ASN A 8 -28.63 -2.96 -11.02
N GLU A 9 -29.29 -2.36 -10.02
CA GLU A 9 -28.70 -1.25 -9.28
C GLU A 9 -27.42 -1.73 -8.59
N VAL A 10 -26.32 -0.99 -8.79
CA VAL A 10 -25.02 -1.28 -8.18
C VAL A 10 -24.62 -0.09 -7.34
N ASN A 11 -24.34 -0.32 -6.05
CA ASN A 11 -23.92 0.74 -5.12
C ASN A 11 -22.70 0.36 -4.27
N VAL A 12 -22.15 -0.85 -4.43
CA VAL A 12 -20.97 -1.31 -3.70
C VAL A 12 -20.00 -2.07 -4.60
N MET A 13 -18.72 -1.98 -4.27
CA MET A 13 -17.63 -2.74 -4.88
C MET A 13 -16.96 -3.61 -3.81
N LEU A 14 -16.73 -4.88 -4.11
CA LEU A 14 -15.81 -5.73 -3.36
C LEU A 14 -14.40 -5.53 -3.92
N LEU A 15 -13.50 -5.05 -3.08
CA LEU A 15 -12.13 -4.75 -3.44
C LEU A 15 -11.16 -5.66 -2.68
N PHE A 16 -10.13 -6.15 -3.37
CA PHE A 16 -9.03 -6.87 -2.74
C PHE A 16 -7.79 -5.96 -2.69
N PRO A 17 -7.33 -5.57 -1.50
CA PRO A 17 -6.15 -4.72 -1.36
C PRO A 17 -4.87 -5.49 -1.67
N TYR A 18 -3.92 -4.84 -2.34
CA TYR A 18 -2.58 -5.33 -2.54
C TYR A 18 -1.58 -4.17 -2.61
N LEU A 19 -0.30 -4.46 -2.42
CA LEU A 19 0.76 -3.45 -2.48
C LEU A 19 1.53 -3.59 -3.79
N ASP A 20 1.43 -2.59 -4.66
CA ASP A 20 2.29 -2.42 -5.81
C ASP A 20 3.54 -1.66 -5.37
N TYR A 21 4.72 -2.24 -5.60
CA TYR A 21 6.00 -1.62 -5.19
C TYR A 21 6.22 -0.20 -5.75
N THR A 22 5.66 0.09 -6.93
CA THR A 22 5.83 1.39 -7.60
C THR A 22 4.65 2.32 -7.38
N GLN A 23 3.45 1.77 -7.23
CA GLN A 23 2.19 2.54 -7.19
C GLN A 23 1.55 2.60 -5.80
N GLY A 24 2.12 1.93 -4.80
CA GLY A 24 1.61 1.93 -3.44
C GLY A 24 0.38 1.05 -3.28
N LEU A 25 -0.46 1.40 -2.31
CA LEU A 25 -1.70 0.72 -2.00
C LEU A 25 -2.68 0.79 -3.18
N SER A 26 -3.00 -0.39 -3.71
CA SER A 26 -3.87 -0.57 -4.86
C SER A 26 -4.92 -1.63 -4.59
N PHE A 27 -5.99 -1.61 -5.37
CA PHE A 27 -7.15 -2.46 -5.15
C PHE A 27 -7.55 -3.14 -6.45
N LEU A 28 -7.69 -4.47 -6.41
CA LEU A 28 -8.33 -5.22 -7.48
C LEU A 28 -9.85 -5.18 -7.27
N LEU A 29 -10.61 -4.80 -8.31
CA LEU A 29 -12.07 -4.96 -8.30
C LEU A 29 -12.44 -6.44 -8.45
N VAL A 30 -12.97 -7.03 -7.37
CA VAL A 30 -13.31 -8.45 -7.28
C VAL A 30 -14.75 -8.72 -7.68
N ALA A 31 -15.68 -7.87 -7.27
CA ALA A 31 -17.08 -7.98 -7.64
C ALA A 31 -17.78 -6.63 -7.46
N ASN A 32 -18.92 -6.48 -8.12
CA ASN A 32 -19.87 -5.41 -7.84
C ASN A 32 -21.04 -5.99 -7.06
N GLY A 33 -21.78 -5.15 -6.36
CA GLY A 33 -22.96 -5.61 -5.64
C GLY A 33 -23.94 -4.49 -5.32
N LEU A 34 -24.93 -4.89 -4.53
CA LEU A 34 -25.97 -4.04 -3.99
C LEU A 34 -26.04 -4.22 -2.47
N ILE A 35 -25.95 -3.11 -1.74
CA ILE A 35 -26.28 -3.04 -0.32
C ILE A 35 -27.70 -2.51 -0.17
N GLU A 36 -28.50 -3.27 0.56
CA GLU A 36 -29.83 -2.90 1.04
C GLU A 36 -29.91 -3.27 2.54
N ASP A 37 -30.20 -2.27 3.38
CA ASP A 37 -30.16 -2.37 4.83
C ASP A 37 -28.80 -2.92 5.34
N ASN A 38 -28.80 -4.10 5.97
CA ASN A 38 -27.61 -4.77 6.50
C ASN A 38 -27.17 -5.97 5.65
N THR A 39 -27.67 -6.05 4.42
CA THR A 39 -27.38 -7.17 3.52
C THR A 39 -26.66 -6.70 2.28
N ILE A 40 -25.80 -7.57 1.76
CA ILE A 40 -25.08 -7.36 0.51
C ILE A 40 -25.34 -8.50 -0.46
N THR A 41 -25.69 -8.16 -1.69
CA THR A 41 -25.82 -9.10 -2.80
C THR A 41 -24.70 -8.84 -3.79
N PHE A 42 -23.78 -9.79 -3.96
CA PHE A 42 -22.72 -9.67 -4.96
C PHE A 42 -23.13 -10.26 -6.31
N TYR A 43 -22.70 -9.61 -7.39
CA TYR A 43 -22.90 -10.08 -8.75
C TYR A 43 -21.64 -10.79 -9.25
N GLU A 44 -21.83 -11.97 -9.83
CA GLU A 44 -20.74 -12.71 -10.43
C GLU A 44 -20.13 -11.94 -11.60
N ARG A 45 -18.83 -12.10 -11.77
CA ARG A 45 -18.13 -11.53 -12.92
C ARG A 45 -18.45 -12.33 -14.17
N PRO A 46 -18.79 -11.67 -15.29
CA PRO A 46 -19.06 -12.37 -16.54
C PRO A 46 -17.79 -12.94 -17.19
N ASN A 47 -16.61 -12.46 -16.77
CA ASN A 47 -15.30 -12.79 -17.36
C ASN A 47 -14.18 -12.56 -16.33
N PHE A 48 -13.16 -13.42 -16.38
CA PHE A 48 -11.93 -13.35 -15.57
C PHE A 48 -10.66 -13.01 -16.36
N ASP A 49 -10.73 -12.92 -17.70
CA ASP A 49 -9.60 -12.61 -18.59
C ASP A 49 -9.12 -11.16 -18.49
N THR A 50 -9.99 -10.28 -18.01
CA THR A 50 -9.69 -8.86 -17.78
C THR A 50 -10.06 -8.51 -16.35
N PHE A 51 -9.35 -7.56 -15.73
CA PHE A 51 -9.69 -7.03 -14.42
C PHE A 51 -9.44 -5.52 -14.35
N GLN A 52 -10.02 -4.88 -13.34
CA GLN A 52 -9.86 -3.45 -13.10
C GLN A 52 -9.05 -3.24 -11.81
N ILE A 53 -8.09 -2.34 -11.89
CA ILE A 53 -7.33 -1.85 -10.74
C ILE A 53 -7.85 -0.45 -10.39
N LEU A 54 -8.06 -0.20 -9.11
CA LEU A 54 -8.36 1.10 -8.53
C LEU A 54 -7.19 1.53 -7.64
N LYS A 55 -6.81 2.81 -7.69
CA LYS A 55 -5.84 3.38 -6.75
C LYS A 55 -6.57 3.92 -5.53
N LYS A 56 -5.88 4.01 -4.38
CA LYS A 56 -6.42 4.63 -3.16
C LYS A 56 -7.04 6.00 -3.46
N ASP A 57 -6.38 6.82 -4.28
CA ASP A 57 -6.88 8.15 -4.66
C ASP A 57 -8.25 8.14 -5.35
N ASN A 58 -8.62 7.06 -6.05
CA ASN A 58 -9.93 6.91 -6.67
C ASN A 58 -11.06 6.63 -5.65
N LEU A 59 -10.70 6.34 -4.39
CA LEU A 59 -11.60 5.94 -3.32
C LEU A 59 -11.69 6.99 -2.20
N ASN A 60 -10.94 8.08 -2.28
CA ASN A 60 -10.88 9.12 -1.22
C ASN A 60 -12.22 9.77 -0.91
N ASP A 61 -13.16 9.77 -1.86
CA ASP A 61 -14.51 10.32 -1.71
C ASP A 61 -15.57 9.23 -1.43
N LYS A 62 -15.15 7.99 -1.18
CA LYS A 62 -16.02 6.83 -0.95
C LYS A 62 -15.99 6.39 0.50
N GLU A 63 -17.10 5.80 0.94
CA GLU A 63 -17.16 5.09 2.21
C GLU A 63 -16.51 3.72 2.04
N VAL A 64 -15.68 3.34 3.02
CA VAL A 64 -14.97 2.06 3.06
C VAL A 64 -15.31 1.38 4.38
N PHE A 65 -15.73 0.12 4.30
CA PHE A 65 -16.06 -0.72 5.44
C PHE A 65 -15.57 -2.14 5.18
N TYR A 66 -15.39 -2.92 6.24
CA TYR A 66 -15.00 -4.31 6.11
C TYR A 66 -16.21 -5.19 5.82
N LEU A 67 -16.02 -6.19 4.95
CA LEU A 67 -17.11 -7.10 4.55
C LEU A 67 -17.74 -7.84 5.73
N ASN A 68 -16.97 -8.08 6.81
CA ASN A 68 -17.46 -8.77 8.01
C ASN A 68 -18.53 -7.98 8.79
N GLU A 69 -18.84 -6.74 8.38
CA GLU A 69 -19.88 -5.90 8.98
C GLU A 69 -21.28 -6.15 8.37
N LEU A 70 -21.38 -6.90 7.26
CA LEU A 70 -22.64 -7.13 6.52
C LEU A 70 -22.95 -8.62 6.32
N LEU A 71 -24.23 -8.93 6.07
CA LEU A 71 -24.68 -10.29 5.74
C LEU A 71 -24.75 -10.50 4.22
N ILE A 72 -24.03 -11.50 3.70
CA ILE A 72 -24.11 -11.87 2.27
C ILE A 72 -25.44 -12.60 2.03
N ASN A 73 -26.27 -12.07 1.12
CA ASN A 73 -27.65 -12.53 0.86
C ASN A 73 -27.78 -13.42 -0.38
N ASN A 74 -26.68 -14.02 -0.83
CA ASN A 74 -26.66 -14.98 -1.92
C ASN A 74 -25.54 -16.01 -1.74
N ASP A 75 -25.53 -17.04 -2.58
CA ASP A 75 -24.50 -18.10 -2.58
C ASP A 75 -23.18 -17.64 -3.24
N PHE A 76 -22.78 -16.38 -3.03
CA PHE A 76 -21.55 -15.84 -3.61
C PHE A 76 -20.32 -16.57 -3.06
N ASP A 77 -19.56 -17.21 -3.94
CA ASP A 77 -18.36 -17.98 -3.58
C ASP A 77 -17.18 -17.06 -3.24
N LEU A 78 -17.24 -16.45 -2.05
CA LEU A 78 -16.21 -15.53 -1.57
C LEU A 78 -14.80 -16.16 -1.58
N GLU A 79 -14.70 -17.46 -1.31
CA GLU A 79 -13.42 -18.17 -1.28
C GLU A 79 -12.81 -18.27 -2.69
N PHE A 80 -13.61 -18.62 -3.70
CA PHE A 80 -13.17 -18.61 -5.10
C PHE A 80 -12.68 -17.22 -5.53
N TYR A 81 -13.46 -16.18 -5.23
CA TYR A 81 -13.10 -14.81 -5.60
C TYR A 81 -11.87 -14.27 -4.86
N ALA A 82 -11.69 -14.63 -3.59
CA ALA A 82 -10.48 -14.31 -2.84
C ALA A 82 -9.25 -15.02 -3.44
N LYS A 83 -9.34 -16.32 -3.78
CA LYS A 83 -8.27 -17.06 -4.46
C LYS A 83 -7.95 -16.48 -5.83
N TYR A 84 -8.97 -16.10 -6.59
CA TYR A 84 -8.79 -15.40 -7.86
C TYR A 84 -7.99 -14.12 -7.65
N ALA A 85 -8.38 -13.29 -6.69
CA ALA A 85 -7.72 -12.01 -6.42
C ALA A 85 -6.25 -12.21 -6.02
N ILE A 86 -5.96 -13.13 -5.09
CA ILE A 86 -4.60 -13.49 -4.69
C ILE A 86 -3.77 -13.87 -5.92
N ASN A 87 -4.27 -14.76 -6.77
CA ASN A 87 -3.56 -15.20 -7.98
C ASN A 87 -3.31 -14.04 -8.97
N GLN A 88 -4.25 -13.11 -9.14
CA GLN A 88 -4.04 -11.94 -9.99
C GLN A 88 -3.00 -10.98 -9.42
N THR A 89 -2.94 -10.87 -8.09
CA THR A 89 -2.05 -9.93 -7.42
C THR A 89 -0.67 -10.50 -7.09
N GLU A 90 -0.44 -11.80 -7.26
CA GLU A 90 0.81 -12.46 -6.86
C GLU A 90 2.04 -11.85 -7.54
N ASN A 91 1.91 -11.41 -8.80
CA ASN A 91 3.00 -10.77 -9.55
C ASN A 91 3.40 -9.37 -9.02
N TYR A 92 2.60 -8.78 -8.12
CA TYR A 92 2.92 -7.51 -7.47
C TYR A 92 3.66 -7.70 -6.15
N ARG A 93 3.76 -8.93 -5.63
CA ARG A 93 4.57 -9.22 -4.46
C ARG A 93 6.03 -8.96 -4.78
N ASN A 94 6.75 -8.45 -3.79
CA ASN A 94 8.16 -8.14 -3.96
C ASN A 94 9.02 -9.31 -3.43
N ASP A 95 10.33 -9.13 -3.48
CA ASP A 95 11.27 -10.06 -2.88
C ASP A 95 11.07 -10.16 -1.35
N ALA A 96 11.66 -11.20 -0.77
CA ALA A 96 11.51 -11.50 0.64
C ALA A 96 12.04 -10.38 1.56
N GLU A 97 13.01 -9.58 1.12
CA GLU A 97 13.60 -8.52 1.92
C GLU A 97 12.64 -7.34 2.06
N VAL A 98 11.98 -6.95 0.96
CA VAL A 98 10.92 -5.94 0.99
C VAL A 98 9.71 -6.42 1.79
N GLU A 99 9.31 -7.68 1.66
CA GLU A 99 8.22 -8.24 2.46
C GLU A 99 8.56 -8.30 3.96
N MET A 100 9.81 -8.60 4.33
CA MET A 100 10.27 -8.50 5.71
C MET A 100 10.23 -7.07 6.23
N LEU A 101 10.64 -6.10 5.40
CA LEU A 101 10.50 -4.69 5.74
C LEU A 101 9.04 -4.33 5.99
N ARG A 102 8.10 -4.73 5.13
CA ARG A 102 6.65 -4.47 5.33
C ARG A 102 6.14 -4.98 6.68
N ALA A 103 6.63 -6.14 7.14
CA ALA A 103 6.30 -6.71 8.44
C ALA A 103 7.00 -6.04 9.64
N PHE A 104 7.99 -5.17 9.40
CA PHE A 104 8.70 -4.43 10.44
C PHE A 104 7.91 -3.22 10.90
N SER A 105 7.03 -3.43 11.88
CA SER A 105 6.07 -2.41 12.36
C SER A 105 6.70 -1.30 13.21
N GLU A 106 7.96 -1.43 13.62
CA GLU A 106 8.65 -0.39 14.41
C GLU A 106 8.68 0.95 13.69
N ILE A 107 8.71 0.97 12.36
CA ILE A 107 8.75 2.20 11.56
C ILE A 107 7.38 2.64 11.02
N ASP A 108 6.27 2.04 11.47
CA ASP A 108 4.94 2.33 10.90
C ASP A 108 4.56 3.82 11.02
N SER A 109 4.98 4.49 12.10
CA SER A 109 4.77 5.94 12.28
C SER A 109 5.55 6.81 11.29
N CYS A 110 6.60 6.26 10.67
CA CYS A 110 7.43 6.96 9.69
C CYS A 110 6.97 6.69 8.25
N ARG A 111 6.10 5.70 8.02
CA ARG A 111 5.67 5.30 6.68
C ARG A 111 4.76 6.31 6.02
N ASN A 112 4.84 6.36 4.70
CA ASN A 112 3.80 6.99 3.90
C ASN A 112 2.54 6.11 3.96
N GLU A 113 1.38 6.74 4.17
CA GLU A 113 0.08 6.05 4.29
C GLU A 113 -0.27 5.25 3.03
N ASP A 114 0.07 5.78 1.85
CA ASP A 114 -0.28 5.19 0.55
C ASP A 114 0.87 4.38 -0.05
N PHE A 115 2.09 4.60 0.42
CA PHE A 115 3.30 3.92 -0.06
C PHE A 115 4.05 3.32 1.14
N PRO A 116 3.64 2.15 1.66
CA PRO A 116 4.21 1.62 2.91
C PRO A 116 5.68 1.19 2.81
N ASP A 117 6.21 1.04 1.59
CA ASP A 117 7.64 0.81 1.35
C ASP A 117 8.46 2.12 1.44
N ASP A 118 7.77 3.27 1.43
CA ASP A 118 8.34 4.60 1.54
C ASP A 118 8.17 5.11 2.98
N PHE A 119 9.23 5.65 3.56
CA PHE A 119 9.20 6.21 4.91
C PHE A 119 10.07 7.46 5.01
N LEU A 120 9.72 8.33 5.96
CA LEU A 120 10.42 9.58 6.19
C LEU A 120 11.68 9.32 7.02
N ALA A 121 12.85 9.71 6.50
CA ALA A 121 14.12 9.67 7.22
C ALA A 121 14.71 11.08 7.38
N PHE A 122 15.26 11.35 8.56
CA PHE A 122 15.92 12.63 8.87
C PHE A 122 17.41 12.58 8.60
N PHE A 123 17.91 13.60 7.91
CA PHE A 123 19.31 13.75 7.51
C PHE A 123 19.94 14.93 8.23
N PHE A 124 21.17 14.72 8.71
CA PHE A 124 21.93 15.70 9.48
C PHE A 124 23.34 15.82 8.93
N LYS A 125 23.82 17.05 8.73
CA LYS A 125 25.20 17.34 8.35
C LYS A 125 25.62 18.67 8.96
N GLU A 126 26.84 18.74 9.46
CA GLU A 126 27.38 19.97 10.07
C GLU A 126 27.26 21.15 9.10
N GLY A 127 26.73 22.27 9.59
CA GLY A 127 26.52 23.48 8.80
C GLY A 127 25.24 23.49 7.94
N LEU A 128 24.44 22.42 7.93
CA LEU A 128 23.14 22.37 7.27
C LEU A 128 21.99 22.29 8.28
N ASN A 129 20.80 22.68 7.84
CA ASN A 129 19.59 22.43 8.61
C ASN A 129 19.17 20.97 8.46
N PRO A 130 18.63 20.32 9.51
CA PRO A 130 18.02 19.00 9.39
C PRO A 130 16.96 18.96 8.29
N GLU A 131 16.93 17.87 7.51
CA GLU A 131 15.97 17.69 6.42
C GLU A 131 15.32 16.30 6.52
N GLY A 132 13.98 16.27 6.50
CA GLY A 132 13.22 15.02 6.38
C GLY A 132 12.99 14.69 4.91
N MET A 133 13.43 13.52 4.47
CA MET A 133 13.33 13.09 3.08
C MET A 133 12.69 11.70 2.99
N TRP A 134 11.85 11.51 1.98
CA TRP A 134 11.27 10.22 1.68
C TRP A 134 12.33 9.29 1.08
N VAL A 135 12.44 8.11 1.67
CA VAL A 135 13.30 7.02 1.19
C VAL A 135 12.46 5.77 1.00
N ARG A 136 12.86 4.91 0.06
CA ARG A 136 12.22 3.60 -0.17
C ARG A 136 13.07 2.48 0.39
N GLY A 137 12.51 1.70 1.32
CA GLY A 137 13.16 0.52 1.86
C GLY A 137 13.50 -0.50 0.79
N LYS A 138 14.72 -1.04 0.84
CA LYS A 138 15.21 -2.10 -0.06
C LYS A 138 15.54 -3.37 0.70
N GLU A 139 16.15 -3.23 1.87
CA GLU A 139 16.60 -4.39 2.64
C GLU A 139 16.62 -4.09 4.14
N LEU A 140 16.16 -5.04 4.96
CA LEU A 140 16.26 -4.99 6.40
C LEU A 140 17.55 -5.68 6.86
N LYS A 141 18.45 -4.92 7.49
CA LYS A 141 19.64 -5.48 8.14
C LYS A 141 19.42 -5.54 9.65
N LYS A 142 20.32 -6.23 10.33
CA LYS A 142 20.26 -6.43 11.79
C LYS A 142 20.18 -5.13 12.60
N ASP A 143 20.86 -4.08 12.13
CA ASP A 143 21.05 -2.82 12.86
C ASP A 143 20.60 -1.59 12.05
N HIS A 144 20.12 -1.77 10.82
CA HIS A 144 19.72 -0.68 9.94
C HIS A 144 18.83 -1.16 8.79
N ILE A 145 18.23 -0.19 8.09
CA ILE A 145 17.54 -0.38 6.83
C ILE A 145 18.42 0.20 5.72
N LEU A 146 18.59 -0.53 4.62
CA LEU A 146 19.11 0.05 3.38
C LEU A 146 17.94 0.62 2.60
N ALA A 147 18.00 1.90 2.29
CA ALA A 147 16.93 2.60 1.59
C ALA A 147 17.47 3.46 0.43
N GLU A 148 16.68 3.65 -0.60
CA GLU A 148 16.99 4.49 -1.75
C GLU A 148 16.35 5.87 -1.56
N LEU A 149 17.11 6.94 -1.75
CA LEU A 149 16.58 8.30 -1.66
C LEU A 149 15.67 8.63 -2.85
N LEU A 150 14.42 9.02 -2.58
CA LEU A 150 13.43 9.20 -3.66
C LEU A 150 13.48 10.56 -4.36
N ASN A 151 13.91 11.61 -3.65
CA ASN A 151 13.89 12.98 -4.15
C ASN A 151 15.23 13.67 -3.89
N GLN A 152 15.56 14.66 -4.72
CA GLN A 152 16.79 15.42 -4.54
C GLN A 152 16.71 16.23 -3.24
N PRO A 153 17.76 16.21 -2.39
CA PRO A 153 17.80 17.06 -1.20
C PRO A 153 17.73 18.55 -1.56
N SER A 154 17.11 19.34 -0.70
CA SER A 154 17.04 20.80 -0.85
C SER A 154 18.38 21.49 -0.56
N GLN A 155 19.27 20.82 0.19
CA GLN A 155 20.61 21.28 0.56
C GLN A 155 21.69 20.27 0.13
N ASP A 156 22.96 20.68 0.05
CA ASP A 156 24.05 19.80 -0.37
C ASP A 156 24.53 18.85 0.74
N PHE A 157 23.80 17.75 0.91
CA PHE A 157 24.22 16.65 1.79
C PHE A 157 25.35 15.78 1.19
N GLY A 158 25.71 15.96 -0.08
CA GLY A 158 26.68 15.10 -0.78
C GLY A 158 26.08 13.79 -1.31
N ILE A 159 24.75 13.72 -1.39
CA ILE A 159 23.96 12.60 -1.92
C ILE A 159 22.91 13.13 -2.90
N ASN A 160 22.42 12.27 -3.78
CA ASN A 160 21.43 12.58 -4.81
C ASN A 160 20.26 11.61 -4.78
N ALA A 161 19.15 11.99 -5.42
CA ALA A 161 18.06 11.05 -5.67
C ALA A 161 18.58 9.78 -6.36
N GLY A 162 18.13 8.62 -5.88
CA GLY A 162 18.59 7.29 -6.31
C GLY A 162 19.78 6.74 -5.52
N ASP A 163 20.45 7.54 -4.68
CA ASP A 163 21.53 7.03 -3.85
C ASP A 163 21.01 6.12 -2.73
N MET A 164 21.77 5.06 -2.45
CA MET A 164 21.50 4.16 -1.32
C MET A 164 22.04 4.75 -0.03
N VAL A 165 21.19 4.82 0.99
CA VAL A 165 21.49 5.33 2.31
C VAL A 165 21.26 4.27 3.38
N LYS A 166 22.06 4.33 4.45
CA LYS A 166 21.84 3.54 5.66
C LYS A 166 20.92 4.34 6.58
N VAL A 167 19.84 3.73 7.03
CA VAL A 167 18.91 4.34 7.99
C VAL A 167 18.87 3.52 9.27
N VAL A 168 19.03 4.18 10.41
CA VAL A 168 18.85 3.58 11.74
C VAL A 168 17.53 4.04 12.34
N VAL A 169 16.89 3.15 13.10
CA VAL A 169 15.68 3.47 13.85
C VAL A 169 16.10 3.92 15.24
N TYR A 170 15.60 5.08 15.66
CA TYR A 170 15.82 5.65 16.98
C TYR A 170 14.48 5.79 17.70
N GLU A 171 14.41 5.29 18.92
CA GLU A 171 13.29 5.50 19.84
C GLU A 171 13.77 6.46 20.94
N ASP A 172 13.03 7.52 21.18
CA ASP A 172 13.33 8.48 22.25
C ASP A 172 12.79 8.02 23.62
N ASP A 173 13.06 8.82 24.67
CA ASP A 173 12.61 8.50 26.04
C ASP A 173 11.07 8.51 26.20
N LEU A 174 10.31 9.02 25.22
CA LEU A 174 8.85 9.05 25.17
C LEU A 174 8.26 7.90 24.34
N GLY A 175 9.12 7.09 23.69
CA GLY A 175 8.69 6.02 22.78
C GLY A 175 8.37 6.53 21.37
N GLU A 176 8.75 7.77 21.03
CA GLU A 176 8.59 8.28 19.67
C GLU A 176 9.68 7.71 18.76
N ILE A 177 9.25 7.13 17.64
CA ILE A 177 10.14 6.53 16.65
C ILE A 177 10.56 7.57 15.61
N SER A 178 11.85 7.66 15.34
CA SER A 178 12.46 8.44 14.27
C SER A 178 13.39 7.57 13.42
N CYS A 179 13.28 7.67 12.10
CA CYS A 179 14.24 7.09 11.18
C CYS A 179 15.34 8.12 10.86
N ILE A 180 16.61 7.79 11.10
CA ILE A 180 17.75 8.70 10.92
C ILE A 180 18.69 8.12 9.86
N ALA A 181 19.00 8.91 8.84
CA ALA A 181 19.95 8.52 7.81
C ALA A 181 21.39 8.79 8.26
N GLU A 182 22.25 7.78 8.12
CA GLU A 182 23.69 7.90 8.30
C GLU A 182 24.35 8.33 6.99
N LEU A 183 24.86 9.56 6.97
CA LEU A 183 25.70 10.05 5.89
C LEU A 183 27.12 9.50 6.04
N ARG A 184 27.71 9.07 4.93
CA ARG A 184 29.11 8.61 4.86
C ARG A 184 30.09 9.76 4.82
#